data_AF-A0A2W5SXM5-F1
#
_entry.id   AF-A0A2W5SXM5-F1
#
_cell.length_a   1.000
_cell.length_b   1.000
_cell.length_c   1.000
_cell.angle_alpha   90.00
_cell.angle_beta   90.00
_cell.angle_gamma   90.00
#
_symmetry.space_group_name_H-M   'P 1'
#
loop_
_entity.id
_entity.type
_entity.pdbx_description
1 polymer ?
#
loop_
_entity_poly.entity_id
_entity_poly.type
_entity_poly.pdbx_seq_one_letter_code
_entity_poly.pdbx_strand_id
1 'polypeptide(L)' 'MTTPETQDKSAKSEHATDTSTPDALLAQKVIDALVSDGLVSELDAASLRAGLAAGTVDSGTWKLALENKLERGGADERK' A
#
# COMPACT_ATOMS: atom_id res chain seq x y z
N MET A 1 -25.36 44.25 -21.31
CA MET A 1 -26.01 42.98 -20.94
C MET A 1 -25.43 41.93 -21.88
N THR A 2 -24.73 40.85 -21.50
CA THR A 2 -24.46 40.22 -20.21
C THR A 2 -23.32 39.18 -20.44
N THR A 3 -22.30 39.23 -19.59
CA THR A 3 -21.40 38.17 -19.03
C THR A 3 -20.70 37.09 -19.90
N PRO A 4 -19.39 36.86 -19.71
CA PRO A 4 -18.71 35.61 -20.02
C PRO A 4 -18.62 34.69 -18.78
N GLU A 5 -19.23 33.51 -18.81
CA GLU A 5 -19.07 32.43 -17.80
C GLU A 5 -19.77 31.19 -18.41
N THR A 6 -19.31 29.96 -18.34
CA THR A 6 -18.62 29.27 -17.26
C THR A 6 -17.91 28.05 -17.89
N GLN A 7 -16.67 27.80 -17.48
CA GLN A 7 -16.01 26.51 -17.70
C GLN A 7 -16.86 25.42 -17.04
N ASP A 8 -17.50 24.56 -17.82
CA ASP A 8 -18.09 23.34 -17.27
C ASP A 8 -16.95 22.41 -16.87
N LYS A 9 -16.58 22.56 -15.60
CA LYS A 9 -15.68 21.71 -14.85
C LYS A 9 -16.42 20.39 -14.62
N SER A 10 -16.53 19.57 -15.66
CA SER A 10 -16.85 18.15 -15.51
C SER A 10 -15.66 17.42 -14.88
N ALA A 11 -15.34 17.79 -13.64
CA ALA A 11 -14.65 16.92 -12.71
C ALA A 11 -15.66 15.81 -12.36
N LYS A 12 -15.80 14.86 -13.28
CA LYS A 12 -16.32 13.55 -12.96
C LYS A 12 -15.25 12.93 -12.07
N SER A 13 -15.33 13.25 -10.78
CA SER A 13 -14.72 12.44 -9.74
C SER A 13 -15.37 11.07 -9.89
N GLU A 14 -14.71 10.23 -10.66
CA GLU A 14 -14.94 8.81 -10.70
C GLU A 14 -14.83 8.38 -9.25
N HIS A 15 -16.00 8.05 -8.69
CA HIS A 15 -16.11 7.29 -7.48
C HIS A 15 -15.35 6.00 -7.80
N ALA A 16 -14.07 5.96 -7.42
CA ALA A 16 -13.29 4.75 -7.42
C ALA A 16 -14.12 3.81 -6.57
N THR A 17 -14.82 2.89 -7.24
CA THR A 17 -15.45 1.78 -6.56
C THR A 17 -14.33 1.14 -5.78
N ASP A 18 -14.48 1.15 -4.46
CA ASP A 18 -13.65 0.43 -3.52
C ASP A 18 -13.90 -1.06 -3.78
N THR A 19 -13.42 -1.53 -4.95
CA THR A 19 -13.55 -2.90 -5.44
C THR A 19 -12.42 -3.72 -4.84
N SER A 20 -12.12 -3.48 -3.57
CA SER A 20 -11.19 -4.29 -2.81
C SER A 20 -11.89 -5.61 -2.53
N THR A 21 -11.37 -6.69 -3.09
CA THR A 21 -11.87 -8.03 -2.76
C THR A 21 -11.67 -8.28 -1.26
N PRO A 22 -12.47 -9.16 -0.63
CA PRO A 22 -12.26 -9.52 0.77
C PRO A 22 -10.83 -9.97 1.08
N ASP A 23 -10.19 -10.64 0.11
CA ASP A 23 -8.79 -11.05 0.16
C ASP A 23 -7.83 -9.86 0.16
N ALA A 24 -8.04 -8.86 -0.71
CA ALA A 24 -7.24 -7.64 -0.72
C ALA A 24 -7.38 -6.84 0.59
N LEU A 25 -8.58 -6.76 1.16
CA LEU A 25 -8.80 -6.12 2.46
C LEU A 25 -8.08 -6.86 3.59
N LEU A 26 -8.08 -8.20 3.55
CA LEU A 26 -7.35 -9.02 4.52
C LEU A 26 -5.84 -8.82 4.39
N ALA A 27 -5.30 -8.90 3.18
CA ALA A 27 -3.88 -8.67 2.91
C ALA A 27 -3.45 -7.27 3.35
N GLN A 28 -4.27 -6.25 3.13
CA GLN A 28 -3.99 -4.88 3.59
C GLN A 28 -3.87 -4.81 5.12
N LYS A 29 -4.80 -5.43 5.85
CA LYS A 29 -4.74 -5.50 7.32
C LYS A 29 -3.52 -6.27 7.83
N VAL A 30 -3.10 -7.32 7.13
CA VAL A 30 -1.90 -8.08 7.46
C VAL A 30 -0.66 -7.20 7.30
N ILE A 31 -0.55 -6.43 6.21
CA ILE A 31 0.55 -5.46 6.02
C ILE A 31 0.57 -4.45 7.16
N ASP A 32 -0.59 -3.88 7.52
CA ASP A 32 -0.68 -2.88 8.58
C ASP A 32 -0.28 -3.45 9.95
N ALA A 33 -0.67 -4.69 10.26
CA ALA A 33 -0.26 -5.38 11.48
C ALA A 33 1.26 -5.59 11.53
N LEU A 34 1.86 -6.07 10.44
CA LEU A 34 3.31 -6.29 10.36
C LEU A 34 4.12 -4.99 10.53
N VAL A 35 3.61 -3.88 10.02
CA VAL A 35 4.23 -2.56 10.24
C VAL A 35 4.09 -2.12 11.69
N SER A 36 2.89 -2.28 12.27
CA SER A 36 2.63 -1.93 13.67
C SER A 36 3.49 -2.73 14.65
N ASP A 37 3.72 -4.01 14.37
CA ASP A 37 4.63 -4.88 15.16
C ASP A 37 6.11 -4.62 14.83
N GLY A 38 6.40 -3.70 13.91
CA GLY A 38 7.76 -3.36 13.49
C GLY A 38 8.48 -4.46 12.70
N LEU A 39 7.74 -5.48 12.22
CA LEU A 39 8.25 -6.62 11.46
C LEU A 39 8.48 -6.29 9.97
N VAL A 40 7.87 -5.21 9.47
CA VAL A 40 8.05 -4.70 8.11
C VAL A 40 8.23 -3.18 8.20
N SER A 41 9.10 -2.61 7.37
CA SER A 41 9.27 -1.15 7.31
C SER A 41 8.15 -0.49 6.51
N GLU A 42 7.88 0.80 6.73
CA GLU A 42 6.92 1.57 5.92
C GLU A 42 7.25 1.53 4.41
N LEU A 43 8.55 1.48 4.05
CA LEU A 43 9.00 1.41 2.67
C LEU A 43 8.66 0.06 2.01
N ASP A 44 8.92 -1.05 2.72
CA ASP A 44 8.57 -2.38 2.22
C ASP A 44 7.04 -2.56 2.20
N ALA A 45 6.35 -2.01 3.19
CA ALA A 45 4.89 -2.00 3.23
C ALA A 45 4.29 -1.24 2.06
N ALA A 46 4.83 -0.08 1.68
CA ALA A 46 4.41 0.64 0.47
C ALA A 46 4.55 -0.23 -0.80
N SER A 47 5.64 -1.00 -0.89
CA SER A 47 5.88 -1.91 -2.02
C SER A 47 4.88 -3.08 -2.04
N LEU A 48 4.58 -3.65 -0.87
CA LEU A 48 3.56 -4.70 -0.73
C LEU A 48 2.16 -4.18 -1.08
N ARG A 49 1.78 -3.00 -0.61
CA ARG A 49 0.48 -2.37 -0.93
C ARG A 49 0.36 -2.09 -2.42
N ALA A 50 1.43 -1.59 -3.05
CA ALA A 50 1.46 -1.34 -4.49
C ALA A 50 1.31 -2.64 -5.30
N GLY A 51 2.02 -3.70 -4.93
CA GLY A 51 1.88 -4.99 -5.60
C GLY A 51 0.51 -5.64 -5.36
N LEU A 52 -0.10 -5.43 -4.19
CA LEU A 52 -1.43 -5.93 -3.87
C LEU A 52 -2.48 -5.26 -4.76
N ALA A 53 -2.40 -3.93 -4.91
CA ALA A 53 -3.27 -3.17 -5.81
C ALA A 53 -3.07 -3.55 -7.29
N ALA A 54 -1.84 -3.93 -7.67
CA ALA A 54 -1.52 -4.40 -9.01
C ALA A 54 -1.88 -5.89 -9.24
N GLY A 55 -2.26 -6.63 -8.20
CA GLY A 55 -2.49 -8.08 -8.27
C GLY A 55 -1.22 -8.89 -8.54
N THR A 56 -0.04 -8.32 -8.28
CA THR A 56 1.28 -8.93 -8.54
C THR A 56 2.00 -9.37 -7.28
N VAL A 57 1.37 -9.22 -6.10
CA VAL A 57 1.93 -9.72 -4.84
C VAL A 57 1.99 -11.25 -4.87
N ASP A 58 3.20 -11.77 -4.75
CA ASP A 58 3.50 -13.18 -4.66
C ASP A 58 4.30 -13.49 -3.38
N SER A 59 4.51 -14.77 -3.10
CA SER A 59 5.25 -15.24 -1.94
C SER A 59 6.68 -14.68 -1.85
N GLY A 60 7.34 -14.45 -2.99
CA GLY A 60 8.68 -13.86 -3.06
C GLY A 60 8.71 -12.40 -2.60
N THR A 61 7.71 -11.61 -3.00
CA THR A 61 7.57 -10.21 -2.56
C THR A 61 7.43 -10.11 -1.04
N TRP A 62 6.60 -10.99 -0.43
CA TRP A 62 6.45 -11.06 1.03
C TRP A 62 7.74 -11.48 1.74
N LYS A 63 8.42 -12.50 1.19
CA LYS A 63 9.67 -13.01 1.75
C LYS A 63 10.74 -11.93 1.83
N LEU A 64 10.94 -11.18 0.74
CA LEU A 64 11.95 -10.11 0.69
C LEU A 64 11.70 -9.03 1.75
N ALA A 65 10.45 -8.59 1.92
CA ALA A 65 10.09 -7.57 2.91
C ALA A 65 10.42 -8.00 4.35
N LEU A 66 10.17 -9.28 4.66
CA LEU A 66 10.45 -9.86 5.98
C LEU A 66 11.96 -10.10 6.19
N GLU A 67 12.67 -10.58 5.17
CA GLU A 67 14.13 -10.77 5.21
C GLU A 67 14.86 -9.44 5.39
N ASN A 68 14.44 -8.39 4.67
CA ASN A 68 15.00 -7.05 4.82
C ASN A 68 14.86 -6.54 6.27
N LYS A 69 13.79 -6.91 7.00
CA LYS A 69 13.67 -6.58 8.42
C LYS A 69 14.66 -7.38 9.27
N LEU A 70 14.77 -8.69 9.06
CA LEU A 70 15.70 -9.54 9.81
C LEU A 70 17.15 -9.06 9.66
N GLU A 71 17.57 -8.70 8.45
CA GLU A 71 18.92 -8.20 8.18
C GLU A 71 19.17 -6.84 8.85
N ARG A 72 18.16 -5.96 8.89
CA ARG A 72 18.26 -4.64 9.54
C ARG A 72 18.15 -4.72 11.06
N GLY A 73 17.32 -5.61 11.60
CA GLY A 73 17.14 -5.82 13.04
C GLY A 73 18.32 -6.56 13.70
N GLY A 74 18.91 -7.53 13.01
CA GLY A 74 20.13 -8.21 13.48
C GLY A 74 21.37 -7.31 13.50
N ALA A 75 21.35 -6.19 12.78
CA ALA A 75 22.40 -5.16 12.85
C ALA A 75 22.22 -4.20 14.04
N ASP A 76 20.98 -3.99 14.50
CA ASP A 76 20.65 -3.07 15.60
C ASP A 76 20.82 -3.72 16.99
N GLU A 77 20.58 -5.02 17.12
CA GLU A 77 20.80 -5.77 18.39
C GLU A 77 22.27 -6.05 18.73
N ARG A 78 23.24 -5.61 17.91
CA ARG A 78 24.69 -5.72 18.19
C ARG A 78 25.31 -4.41 18.70
N LYS A 79 24.63 -3.66 19.57
CA LYS A 79 25.23 -2.52 20.29
C LYS A 79 24.86 -2.46 21.75
#